data_AF-A0A3C0T6H0-F1
#
_entry.id   AF-A0A3C0T6H0-F1
#
_cell.length_a   1.000
_cell.length_b   1.000
_cell.length_c   1.000
_cell.angle_alpha   90.00
_cell.angle_beta   90.00
_cell.angle_gamma   90.00
#
_symmetry.space_group_name_H-M   'P 1'
#
loop_
_entity.id
_entity.type
_entity.pdbx_description
1 polymer ?
#
loop_
_entity_poly.entity_id
_entity_poly.type
_entity_poly.pdbx_seq_one_letter_code
_entity_poly.pdbx_strand_id
1 'polypeptide(L)'
;MSPQDSLYTVSIILFLDAIVLVLLIYNFNKLDYQFLRFAYAALIAKMVAQIAFFGWAMTKSITTFIALGYLAEVAFAALTLVCLAHMMGRAVPIKLILGCVLFYLGNSLYSMSLDDYPILQWFLAEAGPIALLATGAYYLLERRESLSTYLLAGILGLVIVVKLVLPVVVDDPYIFSLTFLFSCLLPIVVGVLQLMISSDRMMTSLEAKNDELASYKQENRRLELQFT
;
A
#
# COMPACT_ATOMS: atom_id res chain seq x y z
N MET A 1 -7.97 9.56 -25.52
CA MET A 1 -7.42 8.18 -25.56
C MET A 1 -8.50 7.27 -26.09
N SER A 2 -8.21 6.35 -27.02
CA SER A 2 -9.26 5.43 -27.47
C SER A 2 -9.63 4.46 -26.31
N PRO A 3 -10.85 3.89 -26.29
CA PRO A 3 -11.22 2.87 -25.29
C PRO A 3 -10.28 1.66 -25.30
N GLN A 4 -9.73 1.32 -26.47
CA GLN A 4 -8.77 0.24 -26.65
C GLN A 4 -7.43 0.56 -25.96
N ASP A 5 -6.87 1.75 -26.18
CA ASP A 5 -5.62 2.18 -25.53
C ASP A 5 -5.72 2.15 -24.00
N SER A 6 -6.87 2.57 -23.47
CA SER A 6 -7.15 2.61 -22.03
C SER A 6 -7.19 1.19 -21.42
N LEU A 7 -7.73 0.23 -22.17
CA LEU A 7 -7.83 -1.17 -21.75
C LEU A 7 -6.46 -1.87 -21.77
N TYR A 8 -5.60 -1.56 -22.75
CA TYR A 8 -4.22 -2.02 -22.77
C TYR A 8 -3.43 -1.50 -21.56
N THR A 9 -3.54 -0.19 -21.25
CA THR A 9 -2.76 0.39 -20.14
C THR A 9 -3.17 -0.20 -18.79
N VAL A 10 -4.47 -0.36 -18.52
CA VAL A 10 -4.94 -0.97 -17.27
C VAL A 10 -4.55 -2.45 -17.19
N SER A 11 -4.61 -3.19 -18.30
CA SER A 11 -4.16 -4.58 -18.33
C SER A 11 -2.67 -4.72 -17.99
N ILE A 12 -1.82 -3.81 -18.49
CA ILE A 12 -0.39 -3.79 -18.17
C ILE A 12 -0.17 -3.49 -16.68
N ILE A 13 -0.88 -2.50 -16.12
CA ILE A 13 -0.79 -2.16 -14.69
C ILE A 13 -1.19 -3.37 -13.83
N LEU A 14 -2.33 -4.00 -14.13
CA LEU A 14 -2.80 -5.17 -13.39
C LEU A 14 -1.83 -6.35 -13.51
N PHE A 15 -1.19 -6.52 -14.66
CA PHE A 15 -0.15 -7.52 -14.85
C PHE A 15 1.09 -7.24 -13.99
N LEU A 16 1.53 -5.98 -13.90
CA LEU A 16 2.63 -5.59 -13.02
C LEU A 16 2.27 -5.77 -11.53
N ASP A 17 1.05 -5.38 -11.14
CA ASP A 17 0.53 -5.64 -9.79
C ASP A 17 0.52 -7.14 -9.48
N ALA A 18 0.10 -7.98 -10.43
CA ALA A 18 0.13 -9.44 -10.27
C ALA A 18 1.55 -9.99 -10.10
N ILE A 19 2.55 -9.47 -10.81
CA ILE A 19 3.96 -9.86 -10.63
C ILE A 19 4.41 -9.53 -9.20
N VAL A 20 4.18 -8.29 -8.73
CA VAL A 20 4.55 -7.89 -7.36
C VAL A 20 3.80 -8.72 -6.33
N LEU A 21 2.53 -9.03 -6.57
CA LEU A 21 1.72 -9.87 -5.70
C LEU A 21 2.32 -11.27 -5.54
N VAL A 22 2.69 -11.92 -6.66
CA VAL A 22 3.35 -13.23 -6.65
C VAL A 22 4.66 -13.18 -5.88
N LEU A 23 5.48 -12.13 -6.08
CA LEU A 23 6.73 -11.95 -5.36
C LEU A 23 6.52 -11.75 -3.86
N LEU A 24 5.51 -10.99 -3.44
CA LEU A 24 5.16 -10.80 -2.03
C LEU A 24 4.69 -12.11 -1.39
N ILE A 25 3.85 -12.89 -2.07
CA ILE A 25 3.39 -14.21 -1.60
C ILE A 25 4.57 -15.18 -1.48
N TYR A 26 5.45 -15.21 -2.49
CA TYR A 26 6.65 -16.04 -2.47
C TYR A 26 7.57 -15.70 -1.28
N ASN A 27 7.83 -14.40 -1.06
CA ASN A 27 8.66 -13.96 0.06
C ASN A 27 7.98 -14.20 1.42
N PHE A 28 6.66 -14.05 1.51
CA PHE A 28 5.92 -14.41 2.72
C PHE A 28 6.10 -15.89 3.07
N ASN A 29 5.90 -16.78 2.09
CA ASN A 29 6.07 -18.22 2.32
C ASN A 29 7.51 -18.62 2.71
N LYS A 30 8.51 -17.82 2.32
CA LYS A 30 9.92 -18.09 2.61
C LYS A 30 10.41 -17.48 3.93
N LEU A 31 9.95 -16.26 4.26
CA LEU A 31 10.44 -15.47 5.39
C LEU A 31 9.49 -15.45 6.58
N ASP A 32 8.22 -15.76 6.37
CA ASP A 32 7.13 -15.76 7.35
C ASP A 32 6.98 -14.43 8.13
N TYR A 33 7.36 -13.31 7.51
CA TYR A 33 7.16 -12.00 8.11
C TYR A 33 5.69 -11.59 8.03
N GLN A 34 5.07 -11.33 9.20
CA GLN A 34 3.66 -10.92 9.29
C GLN A 34 3.33 -9.69 8.43
N PHE A 35 4.24 -8.72 8.29
CA PHE A 35 3.98 -7.52 7.48
C PHE A 35 3.82 -7.86 5.98
N LEU A 36 4.51 -8.89 5.46
CA LEU A 36 4.35 -9.33 4.07
C LEU A 36 2.94 -9.87 3.81
N ARG A 37 2.30 -10.45 4.83
CA ARG A 37 0.91 -10.89 4.76
C ARG A 37 -0.04 -9.74 4.46
N PHE A 38 0.17 -8.62 5.15
CA PHE A 38 -0.64 -7.42 4.99
C PHE A 38 -0.27 -6.65 3.72
N ALA A 39 0.99 -6.70 3.29
CA ALA A 39 1.45 -6.14 2.02
C ALA A 39 0.72 -6.74 0.81
N TYR A 40 0.72 -8.07 0.67
CA TYR A 40 0.02 -8.71 -0.45
C TYR A 40 -1.50 -8.50 -0.36
N ALA A 41 -2.07 -8.50 0.85
CA ALA A 41 -3.50 -8.26 1.04
C ALA A 41 -3.89 -6.82 0.65
N ALA A 42 -3.05 -5.83 0.98
CA ALA A 42 -3.22 -4.45 0.55
C ALA A 42 -3.18 -4.36 -0.98
N LEU A 43 -2.23 -5.02 -1.62
CA LEU A 43 -2.12 -5.02 -3.08
C LEU A 43 -3.36 -5.63 -3.76
N ILE A 44 -3.91 -6.73 -3.22
CA ILE A 44 -5.19 -7.30 -3.70
C ILE A 44 -6.31 -6.26 -3.59
N ALA A 45 -6.44 -5.59 -2.45
CA ALA A 45 -7.46 -4.54 -2.28
C ALA A 45 -7.29 -3.41 -3.30
N LYS A 46 -6.04 -3.01 -3.60
CA LYS A 46 -5.78 -1.99 -4.61
C LYS A 46 -6.13 -2.45 -6.02
N MET A 47 -5.82 -3.70 -6.39
CA MET A 47 -6.23 -4.27 -7.68
C MET A 47 -7.75 -4.29 -7.83
N VAL A 48 -8.48 -4.66 -6.77
CA VAL A 48 -9.96 -4.60 -6.75
C VAL A 48 -10.45 -3.18 -6.96
N ALA A 49 -9.84 -2.19 -6.29
CA ALA A 49 -10.20 -0.78 -6.47
C ALA A 49 -9.99 -0.32 -7.91
N GLN A 50 -8.85 -0.63 -8.51
CA GLN A 50 -8.54 -0.28 -9.91
C GLN A 50 -9.54 -0.92 -10.89
N ILE A 51 -9.85 -2.21 -10.72
CA ILE A 51 -10.83 -2.92 -11.56
C ILE A 51 -12.21 -2.29 -11.42
N ALA A 52 -12.63 -1.95 -10.20
CA ALA A 52 -13.92 -1.33 -9.95
C ALA A 52 -14.02 0.07 -10.59
N PHE A 53 -13.01 0.93 -10.39
CA PHE A 53 -12.99 2.26 -11.02
C PHE A 53 -12.92 2.20 -12.54
N PHE A 54 -12.16 1.25 -13.11
CA PHE A 54 -12.12 1.05 -14.54
C PHE A 54 -13.46 0.52 -15.10
N GLY A 55 -14.08 -0.44 -14.41
CA GLY A 55 -15.40 -0.95 -14.76
C GLY A 55 -16.47 0.15 -14.73
N TRP A 56 -16.40 1.05 -13.75
CA TRP A 56 -17.23 2.25 -13.72
C TRP A 56 -16.93 3.18 -14.91
N ALA A 57 -15.68 3.49 -15.19
CA ALA A 57 -15.29 4.38 -16.29
C ALA A 57 -15.79 3.89 -17.66
N MET A 58 -15.83 2.56 -17.86
CA MET A 58 -16.34 1.93 -19.08
C MET A 58 -17.87 1.89 -19.17
N THR A 59 -18.55 1.65 -18.06
CA THR A 59 -20.02 1.47 -18.05
C THR A 59 -20.80 2.76 -17.82
N LYS A 60 -20.18 3.76 -17.17
CA LYS A 60 -20.73 5.08 -16.79
C LYS A 60 -22.10 5.09 -16.09
N SER A 61 -22.62 3.92 -15.72
CA SER A 61 -24.02 3.75 -15.32
C SER A 61 -24.19 3.01 -13.99
N ILE A 62 -23.15 2.35 -13.51
CA ILE A 62 -23.22 1.46 -12.35
C ILE A 62 -22.51 2.11 -11.17
N THR A 63 -23.26 2.82 -10.34
CA THR A 63 -22.78 3.51 -9.12
C THR A 63 -22.20 2.54 -8.10
N THR A 64 -22.57 1.26 -8.14
CA THR A 64 -22.03 0.22 -7.27
C THR A 64 -20.54 -0.05 -7.51
N PHE A 65 -20.03 0.15 -8.74
CA PHE A 65 -18.60 0.04 -9.02
C PHE A 65 -17.80 1.16 -8.36
N ILE A 66 -18.34 2.37 -8.31
CA ILE A 66 -17.71 3.49 -7.60
C ILE A 66 -17.62 3.18 -6.10
N ALA A 67 -18.74 2.75 -5.51
CA ALA A 67 -18.80 2.44 -4.09
C ALA A 67 -17.86 1.27 -3.70
N LEU A 68 -17.78 0.24 -4.55
CA LEU A 68 -16.83 -0.86 -4.37
C LEU A 68 -15.38 -0.38 -4.49
N GLY A 69 -15.09 0.50 -5.47
CA GLY A 69 -13.78 1.07 -5.69
C GLY A 69 -13.26 1.82 -4.47
N TYR A 70 -14.06 2.74 -3.91
CA TYR A 70 -13.66 3.47 -2.71
C TYR A 70 -13.58 2.59 -1.46
N LEU A 71 -14.47 1.60 -1.29
CA LEU A 71 -14.37 0.65 -0.18
C LEU A 71 -13.05 -0.13 -0.25
N ALA A 72 -12.66 -0.54 -1.46
CA ALA A 72 -11.40 -1.22 -1.71
C ALA A 72 -10.18 -0.30 -1.49
N GLU A 73 -10.27 1.00 -1.80
CA GLU A 73 -9.24 2.00 -1.45
C GLU A 73 -9.06 2.15 0.07
N VAL A 74 -10.17 2.20 0.83
CA VAL A 74 -10.11 2.24 2.30
C VAL A 74 -9.47 0.97 2.84
N ALA A 75 -9.83 -0.20 2.30
CA ALA A 75 -9.22 -1.47 2.66
C ALA A 75 -7.72 -1.51 2.33
N PHE A 76 -7.31 -1.02 1.16
CA PHE A 76 -5.91 -0.87 0.78
C PHE A 76 -5.15 0.01 1.78
N ALA A 77 -5.66 1.19 2.11
CA ALA A 77 -5.01 2.11 3.04
C ALA A 77 -4.94 1.55 4.46
N ALA A 78 -5.99 0.86 4.93
CA ALA A 78 -6.02 0.20 6.22
C ALA A 78 -5.00 -0.94 6.32
N LEU A 79 -4.97 -1.84 5.32
CA LEU A 79 -4.03 -2.96 5.27
C LEU A 79 -2.58 -2.46 5.11
N THR A 80 -2.38 -1.37 4.36
CA THR A 80 -1.07 -0.71 4.26
C THR A 80 -0.65 -0.18 5.64
N LEU A 81 -1.52 0.51 6.37
CA LEU A 81 -1.21 0.98 7.72
C LEU A 81 -0.89 -0.18 8.68
N VAL A 82 -1.64 -1.28 8.61
CA VAL A 82 -1.37 -2.50 9.40
C VAL A 82 0.00 -3.08 9.03
N CYS A 83 0.30 -3.20 7.74
CA CYS A 83 1.60 -3.63 7.23
C CYS A 83 2.73 -2.78 7.81
N LEU A 84 2.60 -1.45 7.73
CA LEU A 84 3.59 -0.52 8.24
C LEU A 84 3.71 -0.59 9.77
N ALA A 85 2.61 -0.73 10.50
CA ALA A 85 2.64 -0.90 11.95
C ALA A 85 3.41 -2.17 12.35
N HIS A 86 3.14 -3.32 11.71
CA HIS A 86 3.89 -4.55 11.95
C HIS A 86 5.36 -4.43 11.55
N MET A 87 5.65 -3.80 10.42
CA MET A 87 7.01 -3.55 9.97
C MET A 87 7.77 -2.70 11.00
N MET A 88 7.15 -1.66 11.56
CA MET A 88 7.75 -0.76 12.54
C MET A 88 7.59 -1.24 13.99
N GLY A 89 7.08 -2.45 14.24
CA GLY A 89 6.85 -2.98 15.59
C GLY A 89 5.92 -2.12 16.46
N ARG A 90 4.97 -1.40 15.84
CA ARG A 90 4.01 -0.52 16.50
C ARG A 90 2.65 -1.22 16.65
N ALA A 91 1.88 -0.77 17.64
CA ALA A 91 0.49 -1.19 17.77
C ALA A 91 -0.34 -0.65 16.60
N VAL A 92 -1.21 -1.50 16.05
CA VAL A 92 -2.14 -1.11 15.00
C VAL A 92 -3.17 -0.13 15.56
N PRO A 93 -3.36 1.06 14.97
CA PRO A 93 -4.36 2.03 15.43
C PRO A 93 -5.77 1.63 14.99
N ILE A 94 -6.32 0.55 15.55
CA ILE A 94 -7.62 -0.04 15.15
C ILE A 94 -8.76 0.99 15.25
N LYS A 95 -8.75 1.86 16.27
CA LYS A 95 -9.77 2.91 16.45
C LYS A 95 -9.78 3.89 15.27
N LEU A 96 -8.61 4.24 14.73
CA LEU A 96 -8.49 5.11 13.56
C LEU A 96 -9.03 4.40 12.31
N ILE A 97 -8.64 3.15 12.09
CA ILE A 97 -9.13 2.33 10.96
C ILE A 97 -10.65 2.25 10.98
N LEU A 98 -11.24 1.89 12.14
CA LEU A 98 -12.68 1.80 12.30
C LEU A 98 -13.36 3.16 12.06
N GLY A 99 -12.79 4.24 12.57
CA GLY A 99 -13.26 5.60 12.33
C GLY A 99 -13.32 5.95 10.85
N CYS A 100 -12.26 5.65 10.09
CA CYS A 100 -12.23 5.89 8.63
C CYS A 100 -13.25 5.03 7.86
N VAL A 101 -13.45 3.77 8.25
CA VAL A 101 -14.45 2.89 7.64
C VAL A 101 -15.87 3.41 7.91
N LEU A 102 -16.19 3.73 9.16
CA LEU A 102 -17.49 4.28 9.54
C LEU A 102 -17.74 5.64 8.89
N PHE A 103 -16.71 6.49 8.82
CA PHE A 103 -16.79 7.78 8.13
C PHE A 103 -17.10 7.60 6.64
N TYR A 104 -16.45 6.66 5.96
CA TYR A 104 -16.75 6.35 4.56
C TYR A 104 -18.19 5.85 4.37
N LEU A 105 -18.65 4.91 5.21
CA LEU A 105 -20.03 4.41 5.14
C LEU A 105 -21.04 5.54 5.36
N GLY A 106 -20.82 6.38 6.39
CA GLY A 106 -21.66 7.56 6.66
C GLY A 106 -21.66 8.55 5.49
N ASN A 107 -20.50 8.84 4.91
CA ASN A 107 -20.38 9.72 3.75
C ASN A 107 -21.09 9.14 2.53
N SER A 108 -20.98 7.83 2.27
CA SER A 108 -21.64 7.18 1.13
C SER A 108 -23.18 7.24 1.22
N LEU A 109 -23.72 7.11 2.43
CA LEU A 109 -25.16 7.28 2.69
C LEU A 109 -25.58 8.74 2.53
N TYR A 110 -24.75 9.68 2.96
CA TYR A 110 -25.01 11.12 2.82
C TYR A 110 -24.91 11.59 1.35
N SER A 111 -23.95 11.11 0.57
CA SER A 111 -23.79 11.46 -0.85
C SER A 111 -24.95 10.97 -1.72
N MET A 112 -25.61 9.86 -1.34
CA MET A 112 -26.84 9.43 -2.00
C MET A 112 -28.01 10.41 -1.81
N SER A 113 -27.89 11.40 -0.92
CA SER A 113 -28.93 12.38 -0.61
C SER A 113 -28.69 13.78 -1.18
N LEU A 114 -27.53 14.05 -1.79
CA LEU A 114 -27.15 15.37 -2.32
C LEU A 114 -26.54 15.22 -3.72
N ASP A 115 -27.25 15.67 -4.77
CA ASP A 115 -26.76 15.62 -6.15
C ASP A 115 -25.80 16.78 -6.52
N ASP A 116 -25.65 17.79 -5.67
CA ASP A 116 -25.15 19.11 -6.11
C ASP A 116 -23.63 19.41 -5.91
N TYR A 117 -22.83 18.51 -5.33
CA TYR A 117 -21.40 18.80 -5.03
C TYR A 117 -20.42 17.65 -5.33
N PRO A 118 -20.11 17.36 -6.60
CA PRO A 118 -19.27 16.21 -6.99
C PRO A 118 -17.82 16.29 -6.48
N ILE A 119 -17.22 17.48 -6.45
CA ILE A 119 -15.82 17.67 -6.00
C ILE A 119 -15.69 17.44 -4.49
N LEU A 120 -16.61 17.99 -3.69
CA LEU A 120 -16.60 17.85 -2.23
C LEU A 120 -16.81 16.40 -1.81
N GLN A 121 -17.71 15.68 -2.49
CA GLN A 121 -17.93 14.25 -2.25
C GLN A 121 -16.67 13.44 -2.51
N TRP A 122 -15.89 13.80 -3.53
CA TRP A 122 -14.64 13.11 -3.83
C TRP A 122 -13.57 13.36 -2.76
N PHE A 123 -13.41 14.60 -2.30
CA PHE A 123 -12.51 14.92 -1.19
C PHE A 123 -12.88 14.15 0.09
N LEU A 124 -14.17 14.07 0.41
CA LEU A 124 -14.65 13.32 1.57
C LEU A 124 -14.42 11.81 1.42
N ALA A 125 -14.55 11.25 0.21
CA ALA A 125 -14.25 9.85 -0.07
C ALA A 125 -12.75 9.53 0.09
N GLU A 126 -11.87 10.46 -0.27
CA GLU A 126 -10.41 10.29 -0.17
C GLU A 126 -9.84 10.62 1.23
N ALA A 127 -10.59 11.36 2.07
CA ALA A 127 -10.13 11.78 3.40
C ALA A 127 -9.73 10.60 4.30
N GLY A 128 -10.52 9.51 4.29
CA GLY A 128 -10.23 8.29 5.05
C GLY A 128 -8.92 7.63 4.64
N PRO A 129 -8.76 7.22 3.37
CA PRO A 129 -7.51 6.68 2.85
C PRO A 129 -6.30 7.59 3.10
N ILE A 130 -6.44 8.90 2.88
CA ILE A 130 -5.37 9.88 3.13
C ILE A 130 -4.94 9.88 4.59
N ALA A 131 -5.88 9.91 5.53
CA ALA A 131 -5.57 9.91 6.97
C ALA A 131 -4.82 8.64 7.39
N LEU A 132 -5.20 7.47 6.87
CA LEU A 132 -4.56 6.20 7.15
C LEU A 132 -3.13 6.14 6.58
N LEU A 133 -2.96 6.56 5.31
CA LEU A 133 -1.65 6.60 4.67
C LEU A 133 -0.72 7.63 5.33
N ALA A 134 -1.24 8.80 5.72
CA ALA A 134 -0.47 9.83 6.43
C ALA A 134 0.02 9.33 7.79
N THR A 135 -0.82 8.58 8.52
CA THR A 135 -0.42 7.94 9.77
C THR A 135 0.67 6.90 9.55
N GLY A 136 0.57 6.13 8.46
CA GLY A 136 1.61 5.17 8.06
C GLY A 136 2.94 5.84 7.72
N ALA A 137 2.90 6.93 6.96
CA ALA A 137 4.08 7.73 6.63
C ALA A 137 4.72 8.33 7.88
N TYR A 138 3.91 8.81 8.84
CA TYR A 138 4.40 9.29 10.13
C TYR A 138 5.16 8.20 10.91
N TYR A 139 4.64 6.97 10.97
CA TYR A 139 5.34 5.84 11.62
C TYR A 139 6.70 5.54 10.98
N LEU A 140 6.83 5.69 9.67
CA LEU A 140 8.10 5.50 8.97
C LEU A 140 9.11 6.60 9.30
N LEU A 141 8.66 7.86 9.33
CA LEU A 141 9.52 9.02 9.62
C LEU A 141 10.03 9.06 11.06
N GLU A 142 9.29 8.47 12.01
CA GLU A 142 9.65 8.47 13.43
C GLU A 142 10.84 7.56 13.74
N ARG A 143 10.94 6.38 13.11
CA ARG A 143 11.93 5.34 13.48
C ARG A 143 13.25 5.41 12.71
N ARG A 144 13.28 6.08 11.54
CA ARG A 144 14.49 6.43 10.76
C ARG A 144 15.50 5.28 10.57
N GLU A 145 15.03 4.08 10.25
CA GLU A 145 15.88 2.87 10.27
C GLU A 145 16.75 2.69 9.01
N SER A 146 16.23 2.98 7.80
CA SER A 146 16.97 2.76 6.54
C SER A 146 16.54 3.69 5.41
N LEU A 147 17.39 3.81 4.37
CA LEU A 147 17.08 4.53 3.14
C LEU A 147 15.77 4.04 2.50
N SER A 148 15.56 2.73 2.44
CA SER A 148 14.35 2.09 1.93
C SER A 148 13.09 2.55 2.69
N THR A 149 13.21 2.81 4.00
CA THR A 149 12.12 3.30 4.85
C THR A 149 11.77 4.75 4.55
N TYR A 150 12.77 5.60 4.29
CA TYR A 150 12.57 6.98 3.85
C TYR A 150 11.98 7.07 2.44
N LEU A 151 12.46 6.24 1.52
CA LEU A 151 11.89 6.13 0.18
C LEU A 151 10.42 5.73 0.26
N LEU A 152 10.08 4.75 1.10
CA LEU A 152 8.69 4.33 1.31
C LEU A 152 7.82 5.46 1.87
N ALA A 153 8.32 6.21 2.87
CA ALA A 153 7.62 7.38 3.40
C ALA A 153 7.40 8.46 2.32
N GLY A 154 8.42 8.72 1.49
CA GLY A 154 8.34 9.66 0.37
C GLY A 154 7.32 9.23 -0.68
N ILE A 155 7.30 7.95 -1.06
CA ILE A 155 6.32 7.40 -2.01
C ILE A 155 4.91 7.46 -1.44
N LEU A 156 4.71 7.16 -0.14
CA LEU A 156 3.40 7.33 0.50
C LEU A 156 2.96 8.80 0.53
N GLY A 157 3.87 9.73 0.80
CA GLY A 157 3.61 11.16 0.69
C GLY A 157 3.18 11.56 -0.72
N LEU A 158 3.85 11.01 -1.74
CA LEU A 158 3.49 11.21 -3.14
C LEU A 158 2.09 10.66 -3.46
N VAL A 159 1.75 9.46 -2.96
CA VAL A 159 0.39 8.89 -3.10
C VAL A 159 -0.67 9.83 -2.53
N ILE A 160 -0.42 10.39 -1.35
CA ILE A 160 -1.33 11.35 -0.70
C ILE A 160 -1.49 12.60 -1.57
N VAL A 161 -0.40 13.17 -2.06
CA VAL A 161 -0.45 14.36 -2.93
C VAL A 161 -1.24 14.08 -4.21
N VAL A 162 -0.98 12.95 -4.86
CA VAL A 162 -1.69 12.55 -6.09
C VAL A 162 -3.19 12.38 -5.82
N LYS A 163 -3.57 11.77 -4.69
CA LYS A 163 -4.98 11.65 -4.26
C LYS A 163 -5.64 13.00 -4.00
N LEU A 164 -4.92 13.99 -3.47
CA LEU A 164 -5.43 15.35 -3.25
C LEU A 164 -5.57 16.16 -4.54
N VAL A 165 -4.69 15.91 -5.52
CA VAL A 165 -4.71 16.61 -6.82
C VAL A 165 -5.77 16.04 -7.76
N LEU A 166 -6.05 14.74 -7.67
CA LEU A 166 -6.97 14.03 -8.58
C LEU A 166 -8.35 14.71 -8.73
N PRO A 167 -9.02 15.17 -7.66
CA PRO A 167 -10.31 15.86 -7.77
C PRO A 167 -10.23 17.24 -8.42
N VAL A 168 -9.07 17.90 -8.36
CA VAL A 168 -8.86 19.26 -8.90
C VAL A 168 -8.65 19.22 -10.41
N VAL A 169 -8.09 18.12 -10.92
CA VAL A 169 -7.79 17.95 -12.35
C VAL A 169 -8.89 17.22 -13.11
N VAL A 170 -10.05 16.96 -12.50
CA VAL A 170 -11.15 16.20 -13.11
C VAL A 170 -11.66 16.82 -14.41
N ASP A 171 -11.65 18.15 -14.50
CA ASP A 171 -12.19 18.90 -15.63
C ASP A 171 -11.30 18.81 -16.88
N ASP A 172 -10.01 18.50 -16.72
CA ASP A 172 -9.08 18.24 -17.83
C ASP A 172 -8.89 16.73 -18.02
N PRO A 173 -9.52 16.11 -19.05
CA PRO A 173 -9.48 14.66 -19.22
C PRO A 173 -8.07 14.12 -19.52
N TYR A 174 -7.16 14.93 -20.08
CA TYR A 174 -5.80 14.51 -20.37
C TYR A 174 -4.95 14.48 -19.10
N ILE A 175 -4.99 15.57 -18.32
CA ILE A 175 -4.28 15.66 -17.04
C ILE A 175 -4.84 14.62 -16.07
N PHE A 176 -6.16 14.50 -15.98
CA PHE A 176 -6.83 13.49 -15.15
C PHE A 176 -6.35 12.07 -15.48
N SER A 177 -6.33 11.70 -16.76
CA SER A 177 -5.89 10.36 -17.18
C SER A 177 -4.43 10.10 -16.80
N LEU A 178 -3.56 11.10 -16.96
CA LEU A 178 -2.14 10.98 -16.62
C LEU A 178 -1.94 10.87 -15.10
N THR A 179 -2.63 11.70 -14.31
CA THR A 179 -2.59 11.64 -12.84
C THR A 179 -3.17 10.33 -12.31
N PHE A 180 -4.24 9.82 -12.92
CA PHE A 180 -4.84 8.53 -12.59
C PHE A 180 -3.88 7.36 -12.88
N LEU A 181 -3.24 7.34 -14.05
CA LEU A 181 -2.21 6.35 -14.38
C LEU A 181 -1.06 6.36 -13.39
N PHE A 182 -0.60 7.55 -13.02
CA PHE A 182 0.44 7.70 -12.02
C PHE A 182 0.00 7.17 -10.65
N SER A 183 -1.25 7.46 -10.22
CA SER A 183 -1.85 6.92 -9.00
C SER A 183 -1.89 5.38 -8.98
N CYS A 184 -2.08 4.74 -10.13
CA CYS A 184 -2.08 3.29 -10.27
C CYS A 184 -0.68 2.67 -10.21
N LEU A 185 0.37 3.40 -10.62
CA LEU A 185 1.75 2.91 -10.58
C LEU A 185 2.39 3.00 -9.18
N LEU A 186 1.97 3.93 -8.33
CA LEU A 186 2.58 4.11 -7.00
C LEU A 186 2.42 2.90 -6.05
N PRO A 187 1.28 2.20 -5.99
CA PRO A 187 1.15 0.97 -5.22
C PRO A 187 2.16 -0.12 -5.60
N ILE A 188 2.49 -0.23 -6.91
CA ILE A 188 3.53 -1.16 -7.39
C ILE A 188 4.87 -0.80 -6.74
N VAL A 189 5.23 0.47 -6.75
CA VAL A 189 6.47 0.97 -6.12
C VAL A 189 6.47 0.72 -4.61
N VAL A 190 5.33 0.93 -3.93
CA VAL A 190 5.16 0.59 -2.51
C VAL A 190 5.41 -0.90 -2.25
N GLY A 191 4.85 -1.79 -3.06
CA GLY A 191 5.05 -3.23 -2.94
C GLY A 191 6.50 -3.66 -3.19
N VAL A 192 7.17 -3.06 -4.18
CA VAL A 192 8.60 -3.30 -4.45
C VAL A 192 9.46 -2.84 -3.27
N LEU A 193 9.19 -1.66 -2.69
CA LEU A 193 9.92 -1.17 -1.52
C LEU A 193 9.72 -2.07 -0.30
N GLN A 194 8.52 -2.61 -0.10
CA GLN A 194 8.26 -3.59 0.97
C GLN A 194 9.07 -4.89 0.76
N LEU A 195 9.21 -5.37 -0.48
CA LEU A 195 10.09 -6.49 -0.82
C LEU A 195 11.57 -6.18 -0.52
N MET A 196 12.04 -4.99 -0.88
CA MET A 196 13.40 -4.56 -0.57
C MET A 196 13.65 -4.53 0.93
N ILE A 197 12.76 -3.91 1.72
CA ILE A 197 12.87 -3.88 3.18
C ILE A 197 12.88 -5.29 3.77
N SER A 198 12.05 -6.19 3.26
CA SER A 198 12.05 -7.59 3.73
C SER A 198 13.36 -8.32 3.43
N SER A 199 13.98 -8.00 2.29
CA SER A 199 15.26 -8.58 1.88
C SER A 199 16.41 -8.03 2.73
N ASP A 200 16.42 -6.73 3.01
CA ASP A 200 17.40 -6.09 3.90
C ASP A 200 17.35 -6.69 5.32
N ARG A 201 16.14 -6.93 5.83
CA ARG A 201 15.94 -7.59 7.14
C ARG A 201 16.41 -9.04 7.17
N MET A 202 16.22 -9.76 6.07
CA MET A 202 16.74 -11.13 5.94
C MET A 202 18.28 -11.12 5.96
N MET A 203 18.91 -10.22 5.21
CA MET A 203 20.37 -10.15 5.10
C MET A 203 21.02 -9.82 6.45
N THR A 204 20.51 -8.80 7.14
CA THR A 204 20.97 -8.44 8.49
C THR A 204 20.76 -9.56 9.51
N SER A 205 19.65 -10.30 9.43
CA SER A 205 19.44 -11.48 10.30
C SER A 205 20.40 -12.63 10.00
N LEU A 206 20.81 -12.82 8.74
CA LEU A 206 21.77 -13.85 8.35
C LEU A 206 23.18 -13.50 8.82
N GLU A 207 23.57 -12.23 8.69
CA GLU A 207 24.84 -11.73 9.21
C GLU A 207 24.94 -11.94 10.72
N ALA A 208 23.90 -11.54 11.47
CA ALA A 208 23.88 -11.74 12.92
C ALA A 208 24.01 -13.22 13.34
N LYS A 209 23.35 -14.14 12.61
CA LYS A 209 23.47 -15.59 12.87
C LYS A 209 24.85 -16.13 12.51
N ASN A 210 25.49 -15.62 11.46
CA ASN A 210 26.85 -16.01 11.09
C ASN A 210 27.87 -15.57 12.13
N ASP A 211 27.71 -14.37 12.69
CA ASP A 211 28.56 -13.85 13.76
C ASP A 211 28.39 -14.67 15.06
N GLU A 212 27.14 -15.03 15.41
CA GLU A 212 26.85 -15.90 16.54
C GLU A 212 27.49 -17.29 16.36
N LEU A 213 27.38 -17.87 15.15
CA LEU A 213 28.01 -19.15 14.83
C LEU A 213 29.54 -19.08 14.90
N ALA A 214 30.13 -17.97 14.47
CA ALA A 214 31.57 -17.75 14.59
C ALA A 214 32.01 -17.69 16.06
N SER A 215 31.24 -17.00 16.90
CA SER A 215 31.46 -16.96 18.36
C SER A 215 31.40 -18.36 18.98
N TYR A 216 30.36 -19.15 18.66
CA TYR A 216 30.26 -20.53 19.17
C TYR A 216 31.41 -21.42 18.70
N LYS A 217 31.87 -21.29 17.44
CA LYS A 217 33.04 -22.05 16.96
C LYS A 217 34.31 -21.68 17.71
N GLN A 218 34.50 -20.40 18.01
CA GLN A 218 35.66 -19.93 18.77
C GLN A 218 35.62 -20.42 20.23
N GLU A 219 34.44 -20.38 20.86
CA GLU A 219 34.24 -20.89 22.21
C GLU A 219 34.45 -22.41 22.27
N ASN A 220 33.92 -23.16 21.30
CA ASN A 220 34.09 -24.61 21.24
C ASN A 220 35.57 -24.99 21.07
N ARG A 221 36.31 -24.28 20.21
CA ARG A 221 37.76 -24.46 20.06
C ARG A 221 38.52 -24.12 21.36
N ARG A 222 38.07 -23.12 22.12
CA ARG A 222 38.66 -22.79 23.42
C ARG A 222 38.42 -23.89 24.45
N LEU A 223 37.22 -24.47 24.49
CA LEU A 223 36.88 -25.58 25.37
C LEU A 223 37.70 -26.83 25.02
N GLU A 224 37.83 -27.18 23.72
CA GLU A 224 38.67 -28.30 23.28
C GLU A 224 40.12 -28.18 23.79
N LEU A 225 40.71 -26.99 23.72
CA LEU A 225 42.07 -26.72 24.20
C LEU A 225 42.23 -26.77 25.74
N GLN A 226 41.13 -26.71 26.51
CA GLN A 226 41.17 -26.83 27.97
C GLN A 226 41.12 -28.28 28.46
N PHE A 227 40.66 -29.21 27.61
CA PHE A 227 40.52 -30.63 27.95
C PHE A 227 41.60 -31.53 27.30
N THR A 228 42.51 -30.95 26.50
CA THR A 228 43.73 -31.59 25.97
C THR A 228 44.97 -31.11 26.71
#